data_AF-A0A417Z475-F1
#
_entry.id   AF-A0A417Z475-F1
#
_cell.length_a   1.000
_cell.length_b   1.000
_cell.length_c   1.000
_cell.angle_alpha   90.00
_cell.angle_beta   90.00
_cell.angle_gamma   90.00
#
_symmetry.space_group_name_H-M   'P 1'
#
loop_
_entity.id
_entity.type
_entity.pdbx_description
1 polymer ?
#
loop_
_entity_poly.entity_id
_entity_poly.type
_entity_poly.pdbx_seq_one_letter_code
_entity_poly.pdbx_strand_id
1 'polypeptide(L)' 'MRRPTGSTGRKPNSVWIVQHDESPHNTVLGVFATADEADAYSDEVLVDYPNGVITTEFPIGYRYTGGTVRYSR' A
#
# COMPACT_ATOMS: atom_id res chain seq x y z
N MET A 1 -15.18 25.61 20.59
CA MET A 1 -15.24 24.15 20.30
C MET A 1 -15.17 23.97 18.79
N ARG A 2 -14.03 23.53 18.24
CA ARG A 2 -13.92 23.22 16.80
C ARG A 2 -14.42 21.79 16.60
N ARG A 3 -15.52 21.63 15.84
CA ARG A 3 -15.97 20.30 15.38
C ARG A 3 -14.85 19.71 14.51
N PRO A 4 -14.50 18.43 14.63
CA PRO A 4 -13.67 17.79 13.63
C PRO A 4 -14.50 17.76 12.35
N THR A 5 -14.05 18.49 11.33
CA THR A 5 -14.47 18.29 9.94
C THR A 5 -13.99 16.90 9.55
N GLY A 6 -14.78 15.89 9.87
CA GLY A 6 -14.66 14.62 9.17
C GLY A 6 -14.92 14.95 7.71
N SER A 7 -13.86 14.97 6.90
CA SER A 7 -14.02 14.85 5.46
C SER A 7 -14.97 13.69 5.26
N THR A 8 -16.14 13.95 4.68
CA THR A 8 -16.95 12.94 4.00
C THR A 8 -16.17 12.46 2.78
N GLY A 9 -14.95 11.96 3.02
CA GLY A 9 -14.06 11.40 2.03
C GLY A 9 -14.60 10.04 1.70
N ARG A 10 -14.92 9.83 0.42
CA ARG A 10 -15.09 8.50 -0.15
C ARG A 10 -13.94 7.64 0.40
N LYS A 11 -14.27 6.58 1.14
CA LYS A 11 -13.24 5.60 1.54
C LYS A 11 -12.58 5.10 0.26
N PRO A 12 -11.24 5.07 0.17
CA PRO A 12 -10.59 4.58 -1.02
C PRO A 12 -10.98 3.11 -1.22
N ASN A 13 -11.22 2.69 -2.46
CA ASN A 13 -11.61 1.30 -2.76
C ASN A 13 -10.38 0.37 -2.79
N SER A 14 -9.19 0.94 -2.76
CA SER A 14 -7.89 0.28 -2.71
C SER A 14 -6.94 1.06 -1.82
N VAL A 15 -5.84 0.42 -1.45
CA VAL A 15 -4.72 1.01 -0.70
C VAL A 15 -3.42 0.69 -1.43
N TRP A 16 -2.42 1.51 -1.22
CA TRP A 16 -1.08 1.33 -1.74
C TRP A 16 -0.17 0.92 -0.59
N ILE A 17 0.51 -0.22 -0.73
CA ILE A 17 1.39 -0.74 0.31
C ILE A 17 2.83 -0.66 -0.20
N VAL A 18 3.67 0.00 0.58
CA VAL A 18 5.12 0.08 0.38
C VAL A 18 5.77 -0.99 1.25
N GLN A 19 6.62 -1.84 0.69
CA GLN A 19 7.20 -3.00 1.35
C GLN A 19 8.70 -3.11 1.05
N HIS A 20 9.48 -3.62 2.00
CA HIS A 20 10.87 -3.98 1.76
C HIS A 20 10.97 -5.17 0.80
N ASP A 21 11.80 -5.06 -0.24
CA ASP A 21 12.09 -6.16 -1.18
C ASP A 21 13.16 -7.10 -0.61
N GLU A 22 12.83 -7.76 0.50
CA GLU A 22 13.69 -8.75 1.12
C GLU A 22 12.94 -10.07 1.28
N SER A 23 13.34 -11.04 0.44
CA SER A 23 12.86 -12.41 0.57
C SER A 23 13.34 -13.02 1.90
N PRO A 24 12.48 -13.69 2.70
CA PRO A 24 11.09 -14.09 2.42
C PRO A 24 10.03 -13.28 3.17
N HIS A 25 10.42 -12.20 3.86
CA HIS A 25 9.59 -11.46 4.81
C HIS A 25 9.41 -10.03 4.33
N ASN A 26 8.78 -9.84 3.17
CA ASN A 26 8.47 -8.52 2.62
C ASN A 26 7.75 -7.68 3.69
N THR A 27 8.51 -6.80 4.34
CA THR A 27 8.06 -6.09 5.52
C THR A 27 7.29 -4.88 5.07
N VAL A 28 6.06 -4.70 5.57
CA VAL A 28 5.27 -3.49 5.27
C VAL A 28 5.92 -2.28 5.92
N LEU A 29 6.30 -1.31 5.10
CA LEU A 29 6.90 -0.05 5.51
C LEU A 29 5.84 1.06 5.60
N GLY A 30 4.84 1.04 4.72
CA GLY A 30 3.77 2.04 4.70
C GLY A 30 2.50 1.58 4.00
N VAL A 31 1.36 2.20 4.35
CA VAL A 31 0.03 1.96 3.77
C VAL A 31 -0.65 3.30 3.50
N PHE A 32 -1.02 3.55 2.25
CA PHE A 32 -1.49 4.85 1.77
C PHE A 32 -2.80 4.74 1.00
N ALA A 33 -3.54 5.85 0.91
CA ALA A 33 -4.81 5.90 0.19
C ALA A 33 -4.62 6.14 -1.31
N THR A 34 -3.49 6.74 -1.70
CA THR A 34 -3.20 7.13 -3.09
C THR A 34 -1.82 6.63 -3.54
N ALA A 35 -1.64 6.51 -4.86
CA ALA A 35 -0.37 6.13 -5.45
C ALA A 35 0.71 7.19 -5.18
N ASP A 36 0.36 8.47 -5.32
CA ASP A 36 1.29 9.59 -5.15
C ASP A 36 1.88 9.65 -3.73
N GLU A 37 1.06 9.38 -2.70
CA GLU A 37 1.53 9.29 -1.31
C GLU A 37 2.51 8.12 -1.11
N ALA A 38 2.23 6.97 -1.73
CA ALA A 38 3.08 5.78 -1.63
C ALA A 38 4.40 5.95 -2.39
N ASP A 39 4.35 6.58 -3.57
CA ASP A 39 5.52 6.87 -4.41
C ASP A 39 6.47 7.82 -3.70
N ALA A 40 5.95 8.95 -3.20
CA ALA A 40 6.73 9.91 -2.42
C ALA A 40 7.38 9.28 -1.19
N TYR A 41 6.67 8.40 -0.48
CA TYR A 41 7.23 7.68 0.66
C TYR A 41 8.27 6.64 0.23
N SER A 42 8.05 5.93 -0.87
CA SER A 42 8.99 4.92 -1.36
C SER A 42 10.34 5.53 -1.73
N ASP A 43 10.36 6.71 -2.34
CA ASP A 43 11.58 7.46 -2.64
C ASP A 43 12.32 7.88 -1.35
N GLU A 44 11.59 8.27 -0.31
CA GLU A 44 12.16 8.64 1.00
C GLU A 44 12.87 7.46 1.66
N VAL A 45 12.23 6.28 1.67
CA VAL A 45 12.76 5.12 2.39
C VAL A 45 13.75 4.29 1.56
N LEU A 46 13.78 4.42 0.23
CA LEU A 46 14.66 3.63 -0.64
C LEU A 46 16.13 3.71 -0.23
N VAL A 47 16.58 4.86 0.29
CA VAL A 47 17.95 5.07 0.76
C VAL A 47 18.35 4.16 1.92
N ASP A 48 17.40 3.78 2.77
CA ASP A 48 17.61 2.95 3.96
C ASP A 48 17.48 1.44 3.67
N TYR A 49 16.93 1.08 2.50
CA TYR A 49 16.64 -0.29 2.11
C TYR A 49 17.38 -0.67 0.82
N PRO A 50 18.66 -1.08 0.91
CA PRO A 50 19.52 -1.32 -0.26
C PRO A 50 19.06 -2.49 -1.13
N ASN A 51 18.23 -3.39 -0.61
CA ASN A 51 17.63 -4.49 -1.38
C ASN A 51 16.44 -4.04 -2.22
N GLY A 52 15.99 -2.80 -2.04
CA GLY A 52 14.89 -2.21 -2.78
C GLY A 52 13.59 -2.14 -1.99
N VAL A 53 12.66 -1.38 -2.54
CA VAL A 53 11.32 -1.16 -1.99
C VAL A 53 10.32 -1.42 -3.09
N ILE A 54 9.27 -2.19 -2.78
CA ILE A 54 8.18 -2.49 -3.70
C ILE A 54 6.93 -1.74 -3.26
N THR A 55 6.29 -1.07 -4.22
CA THR A 55 4.97 -0.45 -4.03
C THR A 55 3.92 -1.26 -4.78
N THR A 56 2.81 -1.60 -4.12
CA THR A 56 1.74 -2.43 -4.73
C THR A 56 0.35 -1.97 -4.30
N GLU A 57 -0.59 -1.91 -5.26
CA GLU A 57 -2.00 -1.62 -5.00
C GLU A 57 -2.76 -2.88 -4.53
N PHE A 58 -3.57 -2.73 -3.49
CA PHE A 58 -4.47 -3.76 -2.97
C PHE A 58 -5.91 -3.24 -2.83
N PRO A 59 -6.92 -3.91 -3.40
CA PRO A 59 -8.30 -3.54 -3.15
C PRO A 59 -8.70 -3.79 -1.69
N ILE A 60 -9.51 -2.90 -1.10
CA ILE A 60 -10.03 -3.11 0.24
C ILE A 60 -10.97 -4.32 0.24
N GLY A 61 -10.73 -5.26 1.15
CA GLY A 61 -11.41 -6.56 1.17
C GLY A 61 -10.65 -7.66 0.45
N TYR A 62 -9.45 -7.37 -0.07
CA TYR A 62 -8.55 -8.39 -0.59
C TYR A 62 -8.30 -9.49 0.44
N ARG A 63 -8.39 -10.74 -0.01
CA ARG A 63 -8.02 -11.93 0.77
C ARG A 63 -7.19 -12.83 -0.11
N TYR A 64 -5.98 -13.16 0.34
CA TYR A 64 -5.15 -14.15 -0.32
C TYR A 64 -5.84 -15.53 -0.23
N THR A 65 -6.14 -16.14 -1.37
CA THR A 65 -6.82 -17.44 -1.48
C THR A 65 -5.86 -18.56 -1.89
N GLY A 66 -4.57 -18.45 -1.55
CA GLY A 66 -3.59 -19.50 -1.86
C GLY A 66 -3.22 -19.60 -3.34
N GLY A 67 -3.30 -18.50 -4.10
CA GLY A 67 -2.92 -18.46 -5.51
C GLY A 67 -4.00 -18.93 -6.50
N THR A 68 -5.23 -19.22 -6.04
CA THR A 68 -6.35 -19.53 -6.94
C THR A 68 -6.99 -18.25 -7.47
N VAL A 69 -6.22 -17.42 -8.17
CA VAL A 69 -6.79 -16.29 -8.91
C VAL A 69 -7.35 -16.87 -10.20
N ARG A 70 -8.67 -17.08 -10.25
CA ARG A 70 -9.35 -17.23 -11.55
C ARG A 70 -9.23 -15.87 -12.24
N TYR A 71 -8.35 -15.78 -13.23
CA TYR A 71 -8.38 -14.67 -14.19
C TYR A 71 -9.77 -14.62 -14.82
N SER A 72 -10.63 -13.72 -14.34
CA SER A 72 -11.85 -13.37 -15.06
C SER A 72 -11.47 -12.36 -16.13
N ARG A 73 -11.52 -12.81 -17.38
CA ARG A 73 -11.34 -12.04 -18.61
C ARG A 73 -12.45 -11.01 -18.81
#